data_AF-A0A6N2DW83-F1
#
_entry.id   AF-A0A6N2DW83-F1
#
_cell.length_a   1.000
_cell.length_b   1.000
_cell.length_c   1.000
_cell.angle_alpha   90.00
_cell.angle_beta   90.00
_cell.angle_gamma   90.00
#
_symmetry.space_group_name_H-M   'P 1'
#
loop_
_entity.id
_entity.type
_entity.pdbx_description
1 polymer ?
#
loop_
_entity_poly.entity_id
_entity_poly.type
_entity_poly.pdbx_seq_one_letter_code
_entity_poly.pdbx_strand_id
1 'polypeptide(L)'
;MFPFCSYDVAPYGPSGSLRTAVTAQVEAAMTDRATTRSPSPRSPSPRSPSPRQKFGARADLLDAETERRLIREWQSSRDERAADRLIRRYQPLVTGIARRYRGLGVAFDDLVAEGNTGLLRALDRFDPAHGARLSTYATWWIRAAVAESVLQGPIVRVVGSEQGRKLFFNLRRLKLKLGANGAGDLAPDVVTAIAKEVDVSEAEVIRVNRRLSLRDVSLNAPVPGTDGGSMEWQDVMPDPTASVEDRLVHRDQLDKRMALMETAMASLKPRERQIVAQRWLRDEPRSLADIGAEFGVTRERVRQIENMALRKLRSRMQEEARSAGLLTEPHPPTESAQARSMAPARRPRARPTAARAAAAPANMGGAGGHGTEIASL
;
A
#
# COMPACT_ATOMS: atom_id res chain seq x y z
N MET A 1 -7.87 -10.94 -47.20
CA MET A 1 -9.27 -11.13 -46.77
C MET A 1 -9.25 -12.29 -45.78
N PHE A 2 -9.02 -11.98 -44.50
CA PHE A 2 -8.64 -12.95 -43.48
C PHE A 2 -9.88 -13.64 -42.86
N PRO A 3 -9.78 -14.94 -42.54
CA PRO A 3 -10.89 -15.75 -42.03
C PRO A 3 -11.12 -15.50 -40.53
N PHE A 4 -12.40 -15.58 -40.14
CA PHE A 4 -12.87 -15.55 -38.76
C PHE A 4 -12.27 -16.70 -37.95
N CYS A 5 -11.58 -16.37 -36.86
CA CYS A 5 -11.10 -17.32 -35.87
C CYS A 5 -12.11 -17.36 -34.71
N SER A 6 -12.83 -18.47 -34.57
CA SER A 6 -13.69 -18.78 -33.44
C SER A 6 -12.84 -19.00 -32.19
N TYR A 7 -13.06 -18.22 -31.13
CA TYR A 7 -12.51 -18.51 -29.81
C TYR A 7 -13.51 -19.33 -29.01
N ASP A 8 -13.20 -20.62 -28.84
CA ASP A 8 -13.80 -21.50 -27.84
C ASP A 8 -13.40 -21.00 -26.44
N VAL A 9 -14.39 -20.57 -25.65
CA VAL A 9 -14.22 -20.27 -24.23
C VAL A 9 -14.62 -21.51 -23.44
N ALA A 10 -13.61 -22.20 -22.90
CA ALA A 10 -13.80 -23.34 -22.00
C ALA A 10 -14.60 -22.94 -20.73
N PRO A 11 -15.44 -23.84 -20.19
CA PRO A 11 -16.33 -23.54 -19.07
C PRO A 11 -15.56 -23.50 -17.74
N TYR A 12 -15.67 -22.37 -17.03
CA TYR A 12 -15.24 -22.29 -15.63
C TYR A 12 -16.12 -23.20 -14.76
N GLY A 13 -15.51 -24.27 -14.23
CA GLY A 13 -16.01 -25.06 -13.09
C GLY A 13 -16.01 -24.26 -11.77
N PRO A 14 -16.48 -24.86 -10.67
CA PRO A 14 -17.65 -24.39 -9.92
C PRO A 14 -17.34 -23.23 -8.97
N SER A 15 -17.96 -22.08 -9.22
CA SER A 15 -17.95 -20.87 -8.36
C SER A 15 -18.95 -20.96 -7.18
N GLY A 16 -19.33 -22.17 -6.77
CA GLY A 16 -20.37 -22.43 -5.76
C GLY A 16 -19.91 -22.47 -4.29
N SER A 17 -18.60 -22.46 -4.02
CA SER A 17 -18.08 -22.62 -2.64
C SER A 17 -17.73 -21.28 -1.96
N LEU A 18 -17.24 -20.30 -2.71
CA LEU A 18 -16.66 -19.07 -2.13
C LEU A 18 -17.70 -17.99 -1.78
N ARG A 19 -18.86 -17.95 -2.46
CA ARG A 19 -19.96 -17.04 -2.11
C ARG A 19 -20.65 -17.45 -0.80
N THR A 20 -20.72 -18.75 -0.54
CA THR A 20 -21.39 -19.34 0.63
C THR A 20 -20.53 -19.22 1.89
N ALA A 21 -19.20 -19.35 1.74
CA ALA A 21 -18.25 -19.21 2.84
C ALA A 21 -18.16 -17.77 3.38
N VAL A 22 -18.22 -16.76 2.50
CA VAL A 22 -18.19 -15.34 2.91
C VAL A 22 -19.48 -14.91 3.60
N THR A 23 -20.65 -15.42 3.17
CA THR A 23 -21.91 -15.18 3.89
C THR A 23 -21.97 -15.91 5.23
N ALA A 24 -21.45 -17.14 5.31
CA ALA A 24 -21.45 -17.94 6.54
C ALA A 24 -20.45 -17.42 7.60
N GLN A 25 -19.31 -16.85 7.18
CA GLN A 25 -18.32 -16.28 8.11
C GLN A 25 -18.73 -14.90 8.64
N VAL A 26 -19.45 -14.12 7.85
CA VAL A 26 -20.09 -12.87 8.33
C VAL A 26 -21.26 -13.17 9.27
N GLU A 27 -22.01 -14.26 9.05
CA GLU A 27 -22.99 -14.77 10.01
C GLU A 27 -22.32 -15.25 11.31
N ALA A 28 -21.28 -16.07 11.24
CA ALA A 28 -20.59 -16.67 12.39
C ALA A 28 -19.90 -15.62 13.29
N ALA A 29 -19.26 -14.59 12.69
CA ALA A 29 -18.61 -13.51 13.43
C ALA A 29 -19.60 -12.54 14.10
N MET A 30 -20.89 -12.60 13.75
CA MET A 30 -21.95 -11.77 14.34
C MET A 30 -22.87 -12.53 15.31
N THR A 31 -22.94 -13.87 15.24
CA THR A 31 -23.71 -14.72 16.16
C THR A 31 -23.12 -14.85 17.56
N ASP A 32 -21.84 -14.49 17.78
CA ASP A 32 -21.22 -14.54 19.12
C ASP A 32 -21.79 -13.49 20.11
N ARG A 33 -22.73 -12.66 19.64
CA ARG A 33 -23.54 -11.74 20.47
C ARG A 33 -24.96 -12.20 20.76
N ALA A 34 -25.39 -13.36 20.26
CA ALA A 34 -26.78 -13.82 20.36
C ALA A 34 -27.00 -14.97 21.36
N THR A 35 -25.95 -15.59 21.91
CA THR A 35 -26.08 -16.77 22.78
C THR A 35 -25.71 -16.45 24.23
N THR A 36 -26.40 -15.51 24.85
CA THR A 36 -26.69 -15.59 26.29
C THR A 36 -27.91 -14.73 26.62
N ARG A 37 -28.90 -15.36 27.27
CA ARG A 37 -30.12 -14.82 27.88
C ARG A 37 -31.35 -14.69 26.98
N SER A 38 -32.23 -15.69 27.10
CA SER A 38 -33.68 -15.52 26.94
C SER A 38 -34.18 -14.41 27.86
N PRO A 39 -34.99 -13.44 27.39
CA PRO A 39 -35.56 -12.42 28.26
C PRO A 39 -36.85 -12.95 28.92
N SER A 40 -36.81 -13.11 30.24
CA SER A 40 -37.99 -13.20 31.10
C SER A 40 -38.67 -11.82 31.21
N PRO A 41 -40.01 -11.73 31.29
CA PRO A 41 -40.71 -10.45 31.24
C PRO A 41 -40.62 -9.74 32.59
N ARG A 42 -39.87 -8.64 32.66
CA ARG A 42 -39.98 -7.65 33.75
C ARG A 42 -40.39 -6.29 33.18
N SER A 43 -41.34 -5.68 33.88
CA SER A 43 -41.97 -4.38 33.60
C SER A 43 -40.95 -3.23 33.44
N PRO A 44 -41.23 -2.23 32.58
CA PRO A 44 -40.26 -1.20 32.24
C PRO A 44 -40.15 -0.15 33.35
N SER A 45 -38.92 0.11 33.82
CA SER A 45 -38.55 1.28 34.62
C SER A 45 -38.07 2.40 33.67
N PRO A 46 -38.39 3.69 33.93
CA PRO A 46 -38.09 4.77 33.00
C PRO A 46 -36.63 5.22 33.17
N ARG A 47 -35.73 4.72 32.33
CA ARG A 47 -34.41 5.33 32.12
C ARG A 47 -34.44 6.19 30.86
N SER A 48 -33.96 7.42 31.00
CA SER A 48 -33.86 8.44 29.96
C SER A 48 -33.13 7.91 28.72
N PRO A 49 -33.67 8.13 27.50
CA PRO A 49 -33.08 7.60 26.28
C PRO A 49 -31.82 8.39 25.90
N SER A 50 -30.74 7.66 25.63
CA SER A 50 -29.55 8.21 24.98
C SER A 50 -29.91 8.77 23.58
N PRO A 51 -29.17 9.75 23.04
CA PRO A 51 -29.53 10.40 21.79
C PRO A 51 -29.38 9.43 20.61
N ARG A 52 -30.48 8.76 20.24
CA ARG A 52 -30.60 8.11 18.93
C ARG A 52 -30.44 9.19 17.87
N GLN A 53 -29.45 9.06 16.99
CA GLN A 53 -29.34 9.90 15.79
C GLN A 53 -30.70 9.89 15.08
N LYS A 54 -31.40 11.02 15.15
CA LYS A 54 -32.69 11.22 14.48
C LYS A 54 -32.40 11.27 12.99
N PHE A 55 -32.48 10.12 12.31
CA PHE A 55 -32.57 10.09 10.86
C PHE A 55 -33.74 11.00 10.46
N GLY A 56 -33.42 12.01 9.66
CA GLY A 56 -34.21 13.23 9.51
C GLY A 56 -35.67 13.00 9.16
N ALA A 57 -36.52 13.86 9.73
CA ALA A 57 -37.95 14.05 9.51
C ALA A 57 -38.81 12.77 9.61
N ARG A 58 -39.94 12.89 10.31
CA ARG A 58 -41.05 11.93 10.22
C ARG A 58 -41.65 11.99 8.80
N ALA A 59 -40.89 11.63 7.77
CA ALA A 59 -41.42 11.44 6.44
C ALA A 59 -42.59 10.46 6.59
N ASP A 60 -43.72 10.72 5.95
CA ASP A 60 -45.02 10.02 6.10
C ASP A 60 -44.92 8.49 6.08
N LEU A 61 -44.61 7.86 7.22
CA LEU A 61 -44.41 6.42 7.29
C LEU A 61 -45.60 5.77 6.59
N LEU A 62 -45.32 4.95 5.56
CA LEU A 62 -46.35 4.09 4.99
C LEU A 62 -47.05 3.44 6.19
N ASP A 63 -48.37 3.53 6.17
CA ASP A 63 -49.14 2.83 7.16
C ASP A 63 -48.71 1.37 7.17
N ALA A 64 -48.66 0.77 8.37
CA ALA A 64 -48.11 -0.56 8.55
C ALA A 64 -48.85 -1.58 7.67
N GLU A 65 -50.14 -1.38 7.41
CA GLU A 65 -50.93 -2.24 6.55
C GLU A 65 -50.55 -2.08 5.06
N THR A 66 -50.37 -0.84 4.61
CA THR A 66 -49.95 -0.55 3.22
C THR A 66 -48.55 -1.09 2.93
N GLU A 67 -47.63 -0.96 3.89
CA GLU A 67 -46.28 -1.54 3.81
C GLU A 67 -46.34 -3.07 3.63
N ARG A 68 -47.15 -3.76 4.45
CA ARG A 68 -47.34 -5.21 4.35
C ARG A 68 -47.99 -5.65 3.05
N ARG A 69 -48.91 -4.85 2.51
CA ARG A 69 -49.56 -5.15 1.23
C ARG A 69 -48.55 -5.09 0.08
N LEU A 70 -47.80 -3.98 -0.02
CA LEU A 70 -46.79 -3.80 -1.07
C LEU A 70 -45.69 -4.86 -1.01
N ILE A 71 -45.26 -5.25 0.20
CA ILE A 71 -44.26 -6.32 0.38
C ILE A 71 -44.79 -7.66 -0.12
N ARG A 72 -46.06 -8.00 0.20
CA ARG A 72 -46.69 -9.23 -0.28
C ARG A 72 -46.82 -9.24 -1.79
N GLU A 73 -47.26 -8.14 -2.39
CA GLU A 73 -47.36 -7.98 -3.86
C GLU A 73 -46.00 -8.18 -4.56
N TRP A 74 -44.92 -7.63 -3.99
CA TRP A 74 -43.56 -7.87 -4.47
C TRP A 74 -43.14 -9.34 -4.35
N GLN A 75 -43.38 -9.97 -3.19
CA GLN A 75 -42.94 -11.35 -2.94
C GLN A 75 -43.72 -12.39 -3.74
N SER A 76 -45.04 -12.21 -3.92
CA SER A 76 -45.88 -13.16 -4.64
C SER A 76 -45.76 -13.03 -6.15
N SER A 77 -45.74 -11.79 -6.65
CA SER A 77 -45.99 -11.50 -8.06
C SER A 77 -44.83 -10.76 -8.72
N ARG A 78 -43.78 -10.41 -7.97
CA ARG A 78 -42.65 -9.58 -8.45
C ARG A 78 -43.11 -8.30 -9.15
N ASP A 79 -44.17 -7.67 -8.63
CA ASP A 79 -44.71 -6.44 -9.20
C ASP A 79 -43.71 -5.27 -9.05
N GLU A 80 -43.18 -4.81 -10.18
CA GLU A 80 -42.23 -3.70 -10.26
C GLU A 80 -42.80 -2.40 -9.70
N ARG A 81 -44.11 -2.16 -9.82
CA ARG A 81 -44.76 -0.94 -9.30
C ARG A 81 -44.78 -0.93 -7.78
N ALA A 82 -44.96 -2.09 -7.15
CA ALA A 82 -44.89 -2.24 -5.71
C ALA A 82 -43.46 -1.99 -5.21
N ALA A 83 -42.45 -2.55 -5.91
CA ALA A 83 -41.04 -2.31 -5.62
C ALA A 83 -40.65 -0.83 -5.77
N ASP A 84 -41.02 -0.16 -6.87
CA ASP A 84 -40.69 1.25 -7.08
C ASP A 84 -41.28 2.15 -5.99
N ARG A 85 -42.54 1.90 -5.59
CA ARG A 85 -43.17 2.62 -4.47
C ARG A 85 -42.42 2.40 -3.16
N LEU A 86 -42.00 1.16 -2.86
CA LEU A 86 -41.22 0.84 -1.67
C LEU A 86 -39.83 1.49 -1.70
N ILE A 87 -39.11 1.41 -2.83
CA ILE A 87 -37.77 1.99 -2.98
C ILE A 87 -37.83 3.51 -2.79
N ARG A 88 -38.71 4.22 -3.53
CA ARG A 88 -38.84 5.69 -3.41
C ARG A 88 -39.12 6.11 -1.98
N ARG A 89 -39.94 5.33 -1.27
CA ARG A 89 -40.30 5.58 0.12
C ARG A 89 -39.13 5.40 1.08
N TYR A 90 -38.34 4.36 0.88
CA TYR A 90 -37.18 4.02 1.71
C TYR A 90 -35.88 4.72 1.26
N GLN A 91 -35.93 5.49 0.18
CA GLN A 91 -34.81 6.26 -0.35
C GLN A 91 -34.08 7.13 0.70
N PRO A 92 -34.77 7.84 1.62
CA PRO A 92 -34.08 8.63 2.66
C PRO A 92 -33.28 7.74 3.64
N LEU A 93 -33.76 6.53 3.95
CA LEU A 93 -33.04 5.57 4.78
C LEU A 93 -31.76 5.12 4.07
N VAL A 94 -31.86 4.73 2.80
CA VAL A 94 -30.73 4.30 1.98
C VAL A 94 -29.70 5.43 1.86
N THR A 95 -30.14 6.62 1.47
CA THR A 95 -29.31 7.82 1.35
C THR A 95 -28.62 8.17 2.68
N GLY A 96 -29.34 8.07 3.79
CA GLY A 96 -28.80 8.32 5.13
C GLY A 96 -27.74 7.31 5.56
N ILE A 97 -27.85 6.05 5.12
CA ILE A 97 -26.83 5.02 5.34
C ILE A 97 -25.62 5.25 4.43
N ALA A 98 -25.84 5.46 3.13
CA ALA A 98 -24.81 5.70 2.12
C ALA A 98 -23.93 6.91 2.44
N ARG A 99 -24.51 7.98 3.02
CA ARG A 99 -23.79 9.21 3.38
C ARG A 99 -22.61 8.97 4.33
N ARG A 100 -22.65 7.92 5.16
CA ARG A 100 -21.52 7.56 6.06
C ARG A 100 -20.31 6.97 5.32
N TYR A 101 -20.50 6.48 4.10
CA TYR A 101 -19.46 5.84 3.28
C TYR A 101 -18.90 6.79 2.20
N ARG A 102 -19.29 8.07 2.22
CA ARG A 102 -18.82 9.06 1.26
C ARG A 102 -17.31 9.27 1.37
N GLY A 103 -16.66 9.46 0.21
CA GLY A 103 -15.22 9.74 0.14
C GLY A 103 -14.35 8.51 0.41
N LEU A 104 -14.87 7.30 0.16
CA LEU A 104 -14.13 6.03 0.19
C LEU A 104 -13.85 5.49 -1.22
N GLY A 105 -13.83 6.35 -2.24
CA GLY A 105 -13.41 6.01 -3.60
C GLY A 105 -14.51 5.49 -4.54
N VAL A 106 -15.76 5.45 -4.07
CA VAL A 106 -16.94 5.12 -4.88
C VAL A 106 -17.83 6.36 -4.95
N ALA A 107 -18.44 6.61 -6.12
CA ALA A 107 -19.34 7.74 -6.31
C ALA A 107 -20.55 7.61 -5.38
N PHE A 108 -21.10 8.74 -4.94
CA PHE A 108 -22.21 8.72 -3.98
C PHE A 108 -23.47 8.06 -4.57
N ASP A 109 -23.74 8.30 -5.85
CA ASP A 109 -24.89 7.73 -6.55
C ASP A 109 -24.78 6.22 -6.71
N ASP A 110 -23.56 5.70 -6.96
CA ASP A 110 -23.29 4.26 -7.00
C ASP A 110 -23.51 3.60 -5.63
N LEU A 111 -23.10 4.26 -4.53
CA LEU A 111 -23.36 3.77 -3.17
C LEU A 111 -24.87 3.72 -2.87
N VAL A 112 -25.63 4.70 -3.36
CA VAL A 112 -27.09 4.72 -3.23
C VAL A 112 -27.72 3.60 -4.06
N ALA A 113 -27.25 3.40 -5.29
CA ALA A 113 -27.71 2.31 -6.16
C ALA A 113 -27.48 0.95 -5.50
N GLU A 114 -26.29 0.68 -4.95
CA GLU A 114 -26.05 -0.59 -4.24
C GLU A 114 -26.79 -0.70 -2.91
N GLY A 115 -27.03 0.42 -2.24
CA GLY A 115 -27.95 0.45 -1.12
C GLY A 115 -29.37 0.02 -1.51
N ASN A 116 -29.85 0.42 -2.69
CA ASN A 116 -31.15 0.01 -3.23
C ASN A 116 -31.17 -1.47 -3.61
N THR A 117 -30.08 -2.00 -4.20
CA THR A 117 -29.92 -3.45 -4.40
C THR A 117 -29.98 -4.21 -3.06
N GLY A 118 -29.36 -3.68 -2.02
CA GLY A 118 -29.46 -4.22 -0.65
C GLY A 118 -30.88 -4.18 -0.08
N LEU A 119 -31.61 -3.10 -0.31
CA LEU A 119 -33.02 -2.99 0.09
C LEU A 119 -33.89 -4.03 -0.61
N LEU A 120 -33.71 -4.26 -1.91
CA LEU A 120 -34.40 -5.30 -2.66
C LEU A 120 -34.13 -6.69 -2.10
N ARG A 121 -32.87 -7.01 -1.76
CA ARG A 121 -32.52 -8.27 -1.09
C ARG A 121 -33.19 -8.42 0.28
N ALA A 122 -33.36 -7.31 1.01
CA ALA A 122 -34.09 -7.30 2.27
C ALA A 122 -35.58 -7.60 2.05
N LEU A 123 -36.19 -7.00 1.03
CA LEU A 123 -37.60 -7.22 0.68
C LEU A 123 -37.88 -8.69 0.35
N ASP A 124 -36.95 -9.34 -0.35
CA ASP A 124 -37.09 -10.76 -0.72
C ASP A 124 -37.12 -11.71 0.48
N ARG A 125 -36.43 -11.35 1.58
CA ARG A 125 -36.25 -12.22 2.76
C ARG A 125 -37.03 -11.76 3.99
N PHE A 126 -37.70 -10.62 3.92
CA PHE A 126 -38.42 -10.05 5.04
C PHE A 126 -39.75 -10.77 5.26
N ASP A 127 -40.00 -11.22 6.49
CA ASP A 127 -41.30 -11.80 6.86
C ASP A 127 -42.15 -10.77 7.65
N PRO A 128 -43.28 -10.31 7.08
CA PRO A 128 -44.21 -9.39 7.74
C PRO A 128 -44.85 -9.92 9.03
N ALA A 129 -44.91 -11.24 9.24
CA ALA A 129 -45.56 -11.86 10.40
C ALA A 129 -44.81 -11.62 11.72
N HIS A 130 -43.50 -11.35 11.66
CA HIS A 130 -42.64 -11.16 12.83
C HIS A 130 -42.83 -9.82 13.56
N GLY A 131 -43.71 -8.92 13.06
CA GLY A 131 -44.09 -7.68 13.75
C GLY A 131 -43.04 -6.55 13.76
N ALA A 132 -41.82 -6.80 13.28
CA ALA A 132 -40.80 -5.77 13.10
C ALA A 132 -41.12 -4.88 11.88
N ARG A 133 -40.69 -3.60 11.90
CA ARG A 133 -40.76 -2.74 10.70
C ARG A 133 -39.68 -3.14 9.71
N LEU A 134 -40.00 -3.07 8.42
CA LEU A 134 -39.04 -3.34 7.33
C LEU A 134 -37.78 -2.49 7.48
N SER A 135 -37.90 -1.22 7.92
CA SER A 135 -36.76 -0.32 8.17
C SER A 135 -35.65 -0.94 9.04
N THR A 136 -36.03 -1.70 10.06
CA THR A 136 -35.08 -2.30 11.02
C THR A 136 -34.33 -3.45 10.37
N TYR A 137 -35.03 -4.28 9.59
CA TYR A 137 -34.43 -5.41 8.87
C TYR A 137 -33.58 -4.92 7.68
N ALA A 138 -34.13 -4.03 6.85
CA ALA A 138 -33.47 -3.48 5.68
C ALA A 138 -32.18 -2.72 6.03
N THR A 139 -32.11 -2.08 7.20
CA THR A 139 -30.89 -1.37 7.63
C THR A 139 -29.64 -2.28 7.61
N TRP A 140 -29.77 -3.56 7.96
CA TRP A 140 -28.65 -4.51 7.92
C TRP A 140 -28.21 -4.81 6.50
N TRP A 141 -29.16 -5.16 5.63
CA TRP A 141 -28.91 -5.47 4.22
C TRP A 141 -28.35 -4.29 3.44
N ILE A 142 -28.89 -3.09 3.66
CA ILE A 142 -28.39 -1.86 3.04
C ILE A 142 -26.95 -1.60 3.48
N ARG A 143 -26.64 -1.71 4.78
CA ARG A 143 -25.27 -1.51 5.28
C ARG A 143 -24.29 -2.52 4.68
N ALA A 144 -24.68 -3.79 4.59
CA ALA A 144 -23.85 -4.84 4.02
C ALA A 144 -23.58 -4.58 2.53
N ALA A 145 -24.61 -4.25 1.74
CA ALA A 145 -24.46 -3.98 0.31
C ALA A 145 -23.57 -2.76 0.03
N VAL A 146 -23.77 -1.66 0.76
CA VAL A 146 -22.94 -0.46 0.64
C VAL A 146 -21.49 -0.73 1.06
N ALA A 147 -21.28 -1.47 2.16
CA ALA A 147 -19.94 -1.83 2.61
C ALA A 147 -19.21 -2.73 1.58
N GLU A 148 -19.91 -3.70 1.00
CA GLU A 148 -19.38 -4.57 -0.04
C GLU A 148 -18.97 -3.78 -1.30
N SER A 149 -19.80 -2.84 -1.74
CA SER A 149 -19.47 -1.94 -2.87
C SER A 149 -18.17 -1.16 -2.61
N VAL A 150 -18.00 -0.63 -1.38
CA VAL A 150 -16.76 0.05 -0.98
C VAL A 150 -15.56 -0.90 -0.99
N LEU A 151 -15.72 -2.13 -0.51
CA LEU A 151 -14.66 -3.15 -0.51
C LEU A 151 -14.21 -3.54 -1.93
N GLN A 152 -15.14 -3.57 -2.89
CA GLN A 152 -14.86 -3.87 -4.28
C GLN A 152 -14.18 -2.69 -5.02
N GLY A 153 -14.27 -1.49 -4.45
CA GLY A 153 -13.70 -0.26 -4.99
C GLY A 153 -12.17 -0.22 -5.01
N PRO A 154 -11.58 0.70 -5.80
CA PRO A 154 -10.13 0.76 -6.07
C PRO A 154 -9.28 1.14 -4.86
N ILE A 155 -9.86 1.76 -3.83
CA ILE A 155 -9.12 2.10 -2.61
C ILE A 155 -8.88 0.86 -1.75
N VAL A 156 -9.85 -0.08 -1.72
CA VAL A 156 -9.85 -1.20 -0.76
C VAL A 156 -9.33 -2.51 -1.36
N ARG A 157 -9.27 -2.64 -2.70
CA ARG A 157 -8.66 -3.82 -3.35
C ARG A 157 -7.21 -4.10 -2.93
N VAL A 158 -6.47 -3.08 -2.50
CA VAL A 158 -5.09 -3.23 -1.99
C VAL A 158 -5.07 -3.91 -0.61
N VAL A 159 -6.19 -3.90 0.10
CA VAL A 159 -6.35 -4.47 1.43
C VAL A 159 -6.97 -5.86 1.30
N GLY A 160 -6.18 -6.79 0.75
CA GLY A 160 -6.62 -8.15 0.41
C GLY A 160 -6.94 -9.05 1.62
N SER A 161 -6.50 -8.67 2.83
CA SER A 161 -6.71 -9.43 4.07
C SER A 161 -8.03 -9.08 4.77
N GLU A 162 -8.68 -10.07 5.39
CA GLU A 162 -9.88 -9.89 6.22
C GLU A 162 -9.64 -8.90 7.38
N GLN A 163 -8.49 -9.02 8.04
CA GLN A 163 -8.10 -8.14 9.14
C GLN A 163 -7.85 -6.71 8.63
N GLY A 164 -7.28 -6.59 7.43
CA GLY A 164 -7.09 -5.30 6.77
C GLY A 164 -8.44 -4.60 6.46
N ARG A 165 -9.47 -5.34 6.06
CA ARG A 165 -10.82 -4.79 5.85
C ARG A 165 -11.44 -4.26 7.15
N LYS A 166 -11.27 -5.00 8.26
CA LYS A 166 -11.68 -4.56 9.60
C LYS A 166 -10.93 -3.29 10.02
N LEU A 167 -9.62 -3.24 9.77
CA LEU A 167 -8.79 -2.06 9.99
C LEU A 167 -9.31 -0.87 9.17
N PHE A 168 -9.58 -1.03 7.88
CA PHE A 168 -10.04 0.04 6.99
C PHE A 168 -11.28 0.79 7.53
N PHE A 169 -12.32 0.06 7.95
CA PHE A 169 -13.54 0.66 8.48
C PHE A 169 -13.35 1.28 9.88
N ASN A 170 -12.48 0.69 10.71
CA ASN A 170 -12.26 1.14 12.07
C ASN A 170 -11.18 2.24 12.20
N LEU A 171 -10.28 2.37 11.22
CA LEU A 171 -9.10 3.22 11.30
C LEU A 171 -9.47 4.69 11.55
N ARG A 172 -10.49 5.22 10.86
CA ARG A 172 -10.98 6.60 11.12
C ARG A 172 -11.44 6.77 12.57
N ARG A 173 -12.14 5.79 13.13
CA ARG A 173 -12.61 5.82 14.53
C ARG A 173 -11.43 5.73 15.51
N LEU A 174 -10.44 4.88 15.21
CA LEU A 174 -9.26 4.70 16.06
C LEU A 174 -8.35 5.94 16.04
N LYS A 175 -8.13 6.54 14.86
CA LYS A 175 -7.40 7.82 14.73
C LYS A 175 -8.05 8.93 15.57
N LEU A 176 -9.37 9.06 15.51
CA LEU A 176 -10.13 10.03 16.31
C LEU A 176 -9.99 9.78 17.82
N LYS A 177 -10.05 8.52 18.26
CA LYS A 177 -9.87 8.16 19.68
C LYS A 177 -8.47 8.50 20.19
N LEU A 178 -7.45 8.35 19.34
CA LEU A 178 -6.04 8.58 19.68
C LEU A 178 -5.59 10.02 19.39
N GLY A 179 -6.50 10.91 18.97
CA GLY A 179 -6.17 12.31 18.64
C GLY A 179 -5.29 12.50 17.41
N ALA A 180 -5.06 11.44 16.63
CA ALA A 180 -4.16 11.43 15.47
C ALA A 180 -4.90 11.86 14.18
N ASN A 181 -5.33 13.13 14.13
CA ASN A 181 -6.12 13.68 13.02
C ASN A 181 -5.28 14.14 11.81
N GLY A 182 -3.97 13.85 11.79
CA GLY A 182 -3.09 14.20 10.67
C GLY A 182 -3.44 13.43 9.38
N ALA A 183 -3.34 14.14 8.26
CA ALA A 183 -3.41 13.59 6.89
C ALA A 183 -2.10 12.92 6.45
N GLY A 184 -1.09 12.87 7.33
CA GLY A 184 0.21 12.25 7.07
C GLY A 184 0.35 10.84 7.64
N ASP A 185 1.61 10.40 7.69
CA ASP A 185 1.99 9.19 8.39
C ASP A 185 1.69 9.32 9.89
N LEU A 186 1.29 8.20 10.49
CA LEU A 186 0.96 8.11 11.91
C LEU A 186 2.26 8.05 12.73
N ALA A 187 2.23 8.62 13.93
CA ALA A 187 3.31 8.43 14.89
C ALA A 187 3.48 6.94 15.22
N PRO A 188 4.71 6.43 15.42
CA PRO A 188 4.97 5.02 15.70
C PRO A 188 4.11 4.47 16.84
N ASP A 189 3.98 5.22 17.94
CA ASP A 189 3.20 4.82 19.11
C ASP A 189 1.71 4.58 18.78
N VAL A 190 1.15 5.40 17.89
CA VAL A 190 -0.23 5.29 17.43
C VAL A 190 -0.40 4.07 16.52
N VAL A 191 0.59 3.79 15.68
CA VAL A 191 0.60 2.60 14.81
C VAL A 191 0.59 1.34 15.65
N THR A 192 1.46 1.23 16.65
CA THR A 192 1.53 0.06 17.54
C THR A 192 0.23 -0.12 18.34
N ALA A 193 -0.36 0.97 18.84
CA ALA A 193 -1.65 0.92 19.54
C ALA A 193 -2.79 0.42 18.64
N ILE A 194 -2.86 0.88 17.39
CA ILE A 194 -3.86 0.45 16.40
C ILE A 194 -3.63 -1.01 15.98
N ALA A 195 -2.38 -1.40 15.77
CA ALA A 195 -1.97 -2.74 15.42
C ALA A 195 -2.42 -3.76 16.48
N LYS A 196 -2.23 -3.43 17.77
CA LYS A 196 -2.64 -4.27 18.90
C LYS A 196 -4.16 -4.37 19.08
N GLU A 197 -4.90 -3.28 18.85
CA GLU A 197 -6.36 -3.28 18.97
C GLU A 197 -7.04 -4.09 17.86
N VAL A 198 -6.49 -4.09 16.64
CA VAL A 198 -7.09 -4.73 15.45
C VAL A 198 -6.44 -6.08 15.11
N ASP A 199 -5.39 -6.47 15.83
CA ASP A 199 -4.60 -7.69 15.62
C ASP A 199 -4.04 -7.79 14.19
N VAL A 200 -3.27 -6.76 13.81
CA VAL A 200 -2.64 -6.63 12.48
C VAL A 200 -1.19 -6.17 12.62
N SER A 201 -0.36 -6.42 11.60
CA SER A 201 1.02 -5.93 11.60
C SER A 201 1.08 -4.40 11.47
N GLU A 202 2.10 -3.78 12.06
CA GLU A 202 2.33 -2.33 11.96
C GLU A 202 2.50 -1.89 10.49
N ALA A 203 3.15 -2.73 9.68
CA ALA A 203 3.29 -2.49 8.24
C ALA A 203 1.93 -2.41 7.52
N GLU A 204 0.96 -3.24 7.91
CA GLU A 204 -0.39 -3.19 7.37
C GLU A 204 -1.12 -1.89 7.78
N VAL A 205 -0.96 -1.46 9.03
CA VAL A 205 -1.52 -0.19 9.52
C VAL A 205 -0.99 1.00 8.72
N ILE A 206 0.33 1.04 8.48
CA ILE A 206 0.97 2.09 7.68
C ILE A 206 0.45 2.06 6.24
N ARG A 207 0.40 0.87 5.62
CA ARG A 207 -0.08 0.68 4.24
C ARG A 207 -1.51 1.20 4.07
N VAL A 208 -2.42 0.79 4.96
CA VAL A 208 -3.83 1.17 4.94
C VAL A 208 -4.02 2.65 5.25
N ASN A 209 -3.27 3.22 6.21
CA ASN A 209 -3.31 4.66 6.49
C ASN A 209 -2.86 5.49 5.30
N ARG A 210 -1.74 5.14 4.66
CA ARG A 210 -1.25 5.85 3.47
C ARG A 210 -2.26 5.80 2.34
N ARG A 211 -2.87 4.65 2.07
CA ARG A 211 -3.90 4.52 1.02
C ARG A 211 -5.16 5.32 1.30
N LEU A 212 -5.55 5.47 2.57
CA LEU A 212 -6.71 6.28 2.97
C LEU A 212 -6.43 7.79 3.00
N SER A 213 -5.19 8.18 3.30
CA SER A 213 -4.76 9.56 3.37
C SER A 213 -4.38 10.14 2.00
N LEU A 214 -3.76 9.32 1.13
CA LEU A 214 -3.34 9.71 -0.20
C LEU A 214 -4.44 9.40 -1.21
N ARG A 215 -4.90 10.42 -1.92
CA ARG A 215 -5.80 10.26 -3.06
C ARG A 215 -4.99 9.99 -4.31
N ASP A 216 -5.50 9.10 -5.16
CA ASP A 216 -4.93 8.95 -6.51
C ASP A 216 -5.09 10.29 -7.24
N VAL A 217 -3.97 10.77 -7.80
CA VAL A 217 -3.92 11.99 -8.60
C VAL A 217 -3.81 11.56 -10.06
N SER A 218 -4.51 12.26 -10.94
CA SER A 218 -4.37 12.02 -12.38
C SER A 218 -2.94 12.32 -12.80
N LEU A 219 -2.33 11.45 -13.60
CA LEU A 219 -1.01 11.71 -14.18
C LEU A 219 -1.03 12.90 -15.14
N ASN A 220 -2.19 13.18 -15.73
CA ASN A 220 -2.42 14.32 -16.61
C ASN A 220 -2.79 15.59 -15.82
N ALA A 221 -2.81 15.54 -14.48
CA ALA A 221 -3.01 16.75 -13.71
C ALA A 221 -1.74 17.62 -13.78
N PRO A 222 -1.90 18.96 -13.91
CA PRO A 222 -0.75 19.85 -13.92
C PRO A 222 -0.04 19.80 -12.57
N VAL A 223 1.28 19.87 -12.60
CA VAL A 223 2.12 19.91 -11.40
C VAL A 223 1.94 21.29 -10.72
N PRO A 224 1.54 21.35 -9.44
CA PRO A 224 1.41 22.63 -8.73
C PRO A 224 2.76 23.35 -8.64
N GLY A 225 2.78 24.65 -8.95
CA GLY A 225 3.98 25.49 -8.80
C GLY A 225 4.86 25.61 -10.05
N THR A 226 4.48 25.03 -11.18
CA THR A 226 5.11 25.33 -12.48
C THR A 226 4.36 26.47 -13.17
N ASP A 227 5.08 27.56 -13.46
CA ASP A 227 4.52 28.69 -14.22
C ASP A 227 4.04 28.23 -15.60
N GLY A 228 2.76 28.44 -15.89
CA GLY A 228 2.15 28.11 -17.19
C GLY A 228 1.38 26.79 -17.25
N GLY A 229 1.37 25.97 -16.19
CA GLY A 229 0.51 24.77 -16.10
C GLY A 229 0.74 23.72 -17.19
N SER A 230 1.86 23.79 -17.92
CA SER A 230 2.15 22.91 -19.05
C SER A 230 2.80 21.59 -18.63
N MET A 231 3.33 21.50 -17.42
CA MET A 231 4.00 20.30 -16.93
C MET A 231 3.00 19.42 -16.20
N GLU A 232 2.87 18.16 -16.64
CA GLU A 232 1.99 17.17 -16.05
C GLU A 232 2.79 16.19 -15.17
N TRP A 233 2.12 15.47 -14.26
CA TRP A 233 2.78 14.49 -13.39
C TRP A 233 3.43 13.35 -14.18
N GLN A 234 2.91 13.00 -15.37
CA GLN A 234 3.51 12.00 -16.24
C GLN A 234 4.91 12.40 -16.75
N ASP A 235 5.17 13.69 -16.94
CA ASP A 235 6.44 14.18 -17.49
C ASP A 235 7.58 14.10 -16.46
N VAL A 236 7.25 14.14 -15.17
CA VAL A 236 8.21 14.08 -14.05
C VAL A 236 8.51 12.63 -13.64
N MET A 237 7.67 11.68 -14.05
CA MET A 237 7.79 10.31 -13.59
C MET A 237 9.03 9.64 -14.19
N PRO A 238 9.99 9.17 -13.37
CA PRO A 238 11.15 8.45 -13.89
C PRO A 238 10.72 7.08 -14.42
N ASP A 239 11.16 6.74 -15.62
CA ASP A 239 11.06 5.37 -16.13
C ASP A 239 12.08 4.50 -15.37
N PRO A 240 11.67 3.41 -14.69
CA PRO A 240 12.59 2.50 -14.03
C PRO A 240 13.42 1.66 -15.00
N THR A 241 13.09 1.65 -16.30
CA THR A 241 13.87 0.92 -17.29
C THR A 241 15.11 1.69 -17.71
N ALA A 242 16.19 0.96 -18.03
CA ALA A 242 17.41 1.58 -18.55
C ALA A 242 17.09 2.35 -19.84
N SER A 243 17.69 3.53 -20.02
CA SER A 243 17.57 4.31 -21.25
C SER A 243 18.11 3.52 -22.45
N VAL A 244 17.76 3.95 -23.67
CA VAL A 244 18.26 3.30 -24.89
C VAL A 244 19.78 3.41 -24.96
N GLU A 245 20.30 4.56 -24.55
CA GLU A 245 21.72 4.87 -24.44
C GLU A 245 22.41 3.95 -23.43
N ASP A 246 21.83 3.78 -22.24
CA ASP A 246 22.38 2.88 -21.21
C ASP A 246 22.42 1.43 -21.71
N ARG A 247 21.36 0.97 -22.37
CA ARG A 247 21.31 -0.38 -22.96
C ARG A 247 22.36 -0.55 -24.06
N LEU A 248 22.51 0.45 -24.93
CA LEU A 248 23.50 0.43 -26.00
C LEU A 248 24.92 0.41 -25.44
N VAL A 249 25.22 1.27 -24.47
CA VAL A 249 26.52 1.32 -23.78
C VAL A 249 26.80 0.01 -23.07
N HIS A 250 25.81 -0.56 -22.36
CA HIS A 250 25.98 -1.84 -21.69
C HIS A 250 26.28 -2.97 -22.67
N ARG A 251 25.56 -3.03 -23.80
CA ARG A 251 25.81 -4.01 -24.86
C ARG A 251 27.21 -3.84 -25.46
N ASP A 252 27.58 -2.62 -25.87
CA ASP A 252 28.89 -2.32 -26.44
C ASP A 252 30.04 -2.63 -25.46
N GLN A 253 29.86 -2.34 -24.17
CA GLN A 253 30.81 -2.71 -23.12
C GLN A 253 30.92 -4.23 -22.95
N LEU A 254 29.81 -4.97 -23.01
CA LEU A 254 29.81 -6.44 -22.98
C LEU A 254 30.55 -7.00 -24.19
N ASP A 255 30.23 -6.54 -25.39
CA ASP A 255 30.86 -6.99 -26.64
C ASP A 255 32.37 -6.75 -26.61
N LYS A 256 32.81 -5.57 -26.17
CA LYS A 256 34.24 -5.24 -25.99
C LYS A 256 34.91 -6.14 -24.93
N ARG A 257 34.26 -6.37 -23.79
CA ARG A 257 34.79 -7.25 -22.73
C ARG A 257 34.88 -8.70 -23.20
N MET A 258 33.90 -9.17 -23.97
CA MET A 258 33.92 -10.51 -24.56
C MET A 258 35.05 -10.65 -25.57
N ALA A 259 35.24 -9.67 -26.46
CA ALA A 259 36.35 -9.67 -27.40
C ALA A 259 37.72 -9.74 -26.68
N LEU A 260 37.91 -8.92 -25.64
CA LEU A 260 39.12 -8.95 -24.79
C LEU A 260 39.29 -10.27 -24.04
N MET A 261 38.19 -10.91 -23.63
CA MET A 261 38.25 -12.21 -22.97
C MET A 261 38.66 -13.30 -23.97
N GLU A 262 38.16 -13.28 -25.20
CA GLU A 262 38.50 -14.26 -26.23
C GLU A 262 39.98 -14.22 -26.60
N THR A 263 40.53 -13.01 -26.83
CA THR A 263 41.96 -12.79 -27.10
C THR A 263 42.83 -13.20 -25.91
N ALA A 264 42.45 -12.83 -24.68
CA ALA A 264 43.16 -13.26 -23.47
C ALA A 264 43.13 -14.78 -23.29
N MET A 265 41.99 -15.43 -23.53
CA MET A 265 41.83 -16.89 -23.49
C MET A 265 42.67 -17.60 -24.56
N ALA A 266 42.85 -16.98 -25.73
CA ALA A 266 43.72 -17.50 -26.79
C ALA A 266 45.19 -17.59 -26.35
N SER A 267 45.65 -16.68 -25.48
CA SER A 267 47.03 -16.67 -24.97
C SER A 267 47.35 -17.76 -23.93
N LEU A 268 46.33 -18.37 -23.32
CA LEU A 268 46.50 -19.43 -22.33
C LEU A 268 46.93 -20.75 -22.95
N LYS A 269 47.70 -21.54 -22.19
CA LYS A 269 48.03 -22.92 -22.59
C LYS A 269 46.75 -23.76 -22.68
N PRO A 270 46.68 -24.80 -23.55
CA PRO A 270 45.46 -25.62 -23.71
C PRO A 270 44.89 -26.15 -22.40
N ARG A 271 45.77 -26.63 -21.51
CA ARG A 271 45.40 -27.14 -20.17
C ARG A 271 44.90 -26.05 -19.22
N GLU A 272 45.49 -24.85 -19.27
CA GLU A 272 45.06 -23.70 -18.48
C GLU A 272 43.66 -23.24 -18.93
N ARG A 273 43.44 -23.15 -20.25
CA ARG A 273 42.17 -22.76 -20.86
C ARG A 273 41.03 -23.72 -20.50
N GLN A 274 41.26 -25.04 -20.57
CA GLN A 274 40.25 -26.03 -20.22
C GLN A 274 39.86 -25.97 -18.74
N ILE A 275 40.83 -25.81 -17.83
CA ILE A 275 40.55 -25.69 -16.38
C ILE A 275 39.71 -24.43 -16.09
N VAL A 276 40.05 -23.29 -16.70
CA VAL A 276 39.26 -22.05 -16.55
C VAL A 276 37.86 -22.21 -17.16
N ALA A 277 37.74 -22.79 -18.35
CA ALA A 277 36.46 -22.99 -19.03
C ALA A 277 35.51 -23.89 -18.22
N GLN A 278 36.00 -25.02 -17.71
CA GLN A 278 35.19 -25.96 -16.92
C GLN A 278 34.70 -25.39 -15.59
N ARG A 279 35.37 -24.35 -15.06
CA ARG A 279 35.07 -23.78 -13.75
C ARG A 279 34.35 -22.43 -13.79
N TRP A 280 34.60 -21.61 -14.81
CA TRP A 280 34.11 -20.23 -14.87
C TRP A 280 33.20 -19.95 -16.08
N LEU A 281 33.25 -20.77 -17.15
CA LEU A 281 32.48 -20.55 -18.38
C LEU A 281 31.37 -21.59 -18.61
N ARG A 282 31.13 -22.50 -17.65
CA ARG A 282 29.98 -23.42 -17.69
C ARG A 282 28.90 -22.94 -16.72
N ASP A 283 27.63 -23.14 -17.09
CA ASP A 283 26.49 -22.84 -16.24
C ASP A 283 26.55 -23.61 -14.90
N GLU A 284 27.04 -24.85 -14.95
CA GLU A 284 27.33 -25.68 -13.78
C GLU A 284 28.85 -25.81 -13.58
N PRO A 285 29.45 -25.00 -12.69
CA PRO A 285 30.90 -25.00 -12.48
C PRO A 285 31.35 -26.28 -11.77
N ARG A 286 32.35 -26.97 -12.33
CA ARG A 286 32.87 -28.21 -11.75
C ARG A 286 33.78 -27.95 -10.54
N SER A 287 33.82 -28.93 -9.62
CA SER A 287 34.70 -28.85 -8.46
C SER A 287 36.17 -29.09 -8.84
N LEU A 288 37.10 -28.57 -8.02
CA LEU A 288 38.55 -28.79 -8.19
C LEU A 288 38.94 -30.28 -8.14
N ALA A 289 38.19 -31.09 -7.38
CA ALA A 289 38.45 -32.52 -7.25
C ALA A 289 38.10 -33.26 -8.54
N ASP A 290 36.96 -32.94 -9.15
CA ASP A 290 36.50 -33.58 -10.39
C ASP A 290 37.39 -33.23 -11.58
N ILE A 291 37.83 -31.97 -11.64
CA ILE A 291 38.81 -31.52 -12.64
C ILE A 291 40.16 -32.21 -12.40
N GLY A 292 40.59 -32.34 -11.14
CA GLY A 292 41.82 -33.04 -10.78
C GLY A 292 41.83 -34.51 -11.21
N ALA A 293 40.71 -35.21 -11.03
CA ALA A 293 40.52 -36.59 -11.46
C ALA A 293 40.65 -36.76 -12.98
N GLU A 294 40.07 -35.86 -13.78
CA GLU A 294 40.16 -35.89 -15.25
C GLU A 294 41.58 -35.63 -15.76
N PHE A 295 42.29 -34.67 -15.16
CA PHE A 295 43.64 -34.28 -15.58
C PHE A 295 44.77 -35.06 -14.90
N GLY A 296 44.44 -36.07 -14.08
CA GLY A 296 45.41 -36.90 -13.35
C GLY A 296 46.29 -36.10 -12.38
N VAL A 297 45.76 -35.06 -11.75
CA VAL A 297 46.51 -34.17 -10.85
C VAL A 297 45.76 -33.93 -9.53
N THR A 298 46.53 -33.64 -8.48
CA THR A 298 45.94 -33.33 -7.16
C THR A 298 45.08 -32.07 -7.21
N ARG A 299 44.07 -32.01 -6.33
CA ARG A 299 43.20 -30.84 -6.14
C ARG A 299 43.98 -29.53 -6.01
N GLU A 300 45.06 -29.56 -5.23
CA GLU A 300 45.90 -28.39 -4.99
C GLU A 300 46.66 -27.97 -6.26
N ARG A 301 47.07 -28.92 -7.09
CA ARG A 301 47.74 -28.61 -8.35
C ARG A 301 46.79 -27.92 -9.34
N VAL A 302 45.52 -28.33 -9.41
CA VAL A 302 44.50 -27.64 -10.22
C VAL A 302 44.31 -26.20 -9.73
N ARG A 303 44.22 -25.99 -8.42
CA ARG A 303 44.12 -24.64 -7.81
C ARG A 303 45.30 -23.74 -8.18
N GLN A 304 46.52 -24.28 -8.18
CA GLN A 304 47.72 -23.53 -8.60
C GLN A 304 47.66 -23.13 -10.08
N ILE A 305 47.26 -24.06 -10.96
CA ILE A 305 47.14 -23.81 -12.40
C ILE A 305 46.05 -22.77 -12.66
N GLU A 306 44.91 -22.86 -11.98
CA GLU A 306 43.83 -21.86 -12.04
C GLU A 306 44.33 -20.47 -11.62
N ASN A 307 44.96 -20.34 -10.45
CA ASN A 307 45.45 -19.05 -9.97
C ASN A 307 46.53 -18.46 -10.89
N MET A 308 47.33 -19.31 -11.55
CA MET A 308 48.27 -18.86 -12.57
C MET A 308 47.58 -18.41 -13.85
N ALA A 309 46.57 -19.17 -14.32
CA ALA A 309 45.78 -18.83 -15.50
C ALA A 309 44.99 -17.53 -15.30
N LEU A 310 44.33 -17.33 -14.16
CA LEU A 310 43.61 -16.10 -13.82
C LEU A 310 44.54 -14.88 -13.74
N ARG A 311 45.76 -15.05 -13.19
CA ARG A 311 46.77 -13.98 -13.20
C ARG A 311 47.19 -13.60 -14.61
N LYS A 312 47.43 -14.58 -15.48
CA LYS A 312 47.76 -14.35 -16.90
C LYS A 312 46.61 -13.67 -17.64
N LEU A 313 45.38 -14.16 -17.49
CA LEU A 313 44.17 -13.57 -18.07
C LEU A 313 44.03 -12.10 -17.66
N ARG A 314 44.15 -11.80 -16.35
CA ARG A 314 44.09 -10.43 -15.86
C ARG A 314 45.16 -9.54 -16.49
N SER A 315 46.42 -9.99 -16.55
CA SER A 315 47.51 -9.22 -17.17
C SER A 315 47.21 -8.92 -18.64
N ARG A 316 46.81 -9.95 -19.41
CA ARG A 316 46.51 -9.81 -20.84
C ARG A 316 45.32 -8.91 -21.10
N MET A 317 44.22 -9.08 -20.35
CA MET A 317 43.06 -8.20 -20.47
C MET A 317 43.42 -6.75 -20.13
N GLN A 318 44.31 -6.50 -19.15
CA GLN A 318 44.77 -5.14 -18.81
C GLN A 318 45.69 -4.54 -19.87
N GLU A 319 46.60 -5.34 -20.44
CA GLU A 319 47.46 -4.94 -21.56
C GLU A 319 46.62 -4.57 -22.78
N GLU A 320 45.67 -5.43 -23.15
CA GLU A 320 44.80 -5.21 -24.30
C GLU A 320 43.83 -4.06 -24.08
N ALA A 321 43.24 -3.93 -22.89
CA ALA A 321 42.38 -2.80 -22.56
C ALA A 321 43.14 -1.47 -22.54
N ARG A 322 44.42 -1.46 -22.15
CA ARG A 322 45.32 -0.30 -22.31
C ARG A 322 45.59 0.00 -23.79
N SER A 323 45.89 -1.03 -24.58
CA SER A 323 46.15 -0.86 -26.02
C SER A 323 44.93 -0.36 -26.80
N ALA A 324 43.73 -0.76 -26.39
CA ALA A 324 42.46 -0.36 -26.99
C ALA A 324 41.95 1.00 -26.45
N GLY A 325 42.68 1.65 -25.53
CA GLY A 325 42.27 2.92 -24.92
C GLY A 325 41.01 2.83 -24.05
N LEU A 326 40.62 1.63 -23.63
CA LEU A 326 39.44 1.38 -22.79
C LEU A 326 39.71 1.59 -21.29
N LEU A 327 41.00 1.59 -20.91
CA LEU A 327 41.46 2.04 -19.61
C LEU A 327 42.01 3.46 -19.78
N THR A 328 41.21 4.45 -19.41
CA THR A 328 41.75 5.79 -19.16
C THR A 328 42.75 5.66 -18.03
N GLU A 329 44.01 6.06 -18.26
CA GLU A 329 44.95 6.32 -17.16
C GLU A 329 44.22 7.16 -16.11
N PRO A 330 44.38 6.88 -14.80
CA PRO A 330 43.75 7.70 -13.79
C PRO A 330 44.17 9.15 -14.03
N HIS A 331 43.22 9.98 -14.45
CA HIS A 331 43.48 11.41 -14.59
C HIS A 331 44.05 11.87 -13.24
N PRO A 332 45.23 12.51 -13.20
CA PRO A 332 45.69 13.14 -11.97
C PRO A 332 44.56 14.05 -11.49
N PRO A 333 44.25 14.05 -10.17
CA PRO A 333 43.14 14.84 -9.66
C PRO A 333 43.30 16.26 -10.16
N THR A 334 42.34 16.70 -10.98
CA THR A 334 42.35 18.03 -11.57
C THR A 334 42.55 19.04 -10.43
N GLU A 335 43.46 20.00 -10.58
CA GLU A 335 43.84 20.96 -9.53
C GLU A 335 42.62 21.66 -8.88
N SER A 336 41.49 21.73 -9.58
CA SER A 336 40.19 22.20 -9.08
C SER A 336 39.61 21.40 -7.90
N ALA A 337 39.99 20.13 -7.72
CA ALA A 337 39.58 19.30 -6.58
C ALA A 337 40.46 19.55 -5.34
N GLN A 338 41.76 19.78 -5.53
CA GLN A 338 42.69 20.14 -4.45
C GLN A 338 42.46 21.58 -3.96
N ALA A 339 42.10 22.50 -4.86
CA ALA A 339 41.73 23.88 -4.49
C ALA A 339 40.44 23.95 -3.63
N ARG A 340 39.54 22.97 -3.74
CA ARG A 340 38.33 22.90 -2.91
C ARG A 340 38.58 22.33 -1.51
N SER A 341 39.65 21.57 -1.29
CA SER A 341 40.00 21.04 0.04
C SER A 341 40.88 21.98 0.86
N MET A 342 41.40 23.08 0.29
CA MET A 342 42.25 24.07 0.99
C MET A 342 41.55 25.42 1.25
N ALA A 343 40.23 25.52 1.07
CA ALA A 343 39.50 26.72 1.47
C ALA A 343 39.44 26.83 3.02
N PRO A 344 39.91 27.93 3.64
CA PRO A 344 39.83 28.08 5.09
C PRO A 344 38.36 28.11 5.53
N ALA A 345 38.05 27.37 6.60
CA ALA A 345 36.73 27.30 7.20
C ALA A 345 36.14 28.72 7.40
N ARG A 346 35.05 29.03 6.70
CA ARG A 346 34.30 30.27 6.92
C ARG A 346 33.78 30.24 8.37
N ARG A 347 34.30 31.14 9.21
CA ARG A 347 33.80 31.38 10.57
C ARG A 347 32.28 31.59 10.52
N PRO A 348 31.50 31.01 11.44
CA PRO A 348 30.07 31.28 11.51
C PRO A 348 29.86 32.78 11.77
N ARG A 349 29.05 33.44 10.93
CA ARG A 349 28.66 34.84 11.12
C ARG A 349 27.95 34.98 12.47
N ALA A 350 28.51 35.82 13.34
CA ALA A 350 27.87 36.23 14.58
C ALA A 350 26.50 36.85 14.28
N ARG A 351 25.45 36.43 15.01
CA ARG A 351 24.14 37.07 14.99
C ARG A 351 24.30 38.52 15.48
N PRO A 352 23.73 39.53 14.79
CA PRO A 352 23.77 40.89 15.29
C PRO A 352 22.84 41.02 16.50
N THR A 353 23.42 41.44 17.62
CA THR A 353 22.73 41.89 18.82
C THR A 353 21.92 43.14 18.50
N ALA A 354 20.60 43.03 18.51
CA ALA A 354 19.71 44.18 18.46
C ALA A 354 19.70 44.90 19.80
N ALA A 355 19.83 46.22 19.71
CA ALA A 355 19.98 47.15 20.81
C ALA A 355 18.72 47.25 21.69
N ARG A 356 19.04 47.52 22.95
CA ARG A 356 18.23 47.91 24.11
C ARG A 356 17.33 49.12 23.80
N ALA A 357 16.02 48.98 24.04
CA ALA A 357 15.11 50.10 24.29
C ALA A 357 14.26 49.80 25.53
N ALA A 358 14.09 50.82 26.35
CA ALA A 358 13.78 50.78 27.77
C ALA A 358 12.29 50.60 28.10
N ALA A 359 12.01 49.95 29.23
CA ALA A 359 10.91 50.30 30.13
C ALA A 359 11.23 49.81 31.57
N ALA A 360 10.82 50.63 32.53
CA ALA A 360 11.21 50.77 33.93
C ALA A 360 10.68 49.67 34.90
N PRO A 361 11.05 49.67 36.20
CA PRO A 361 11.38 48.47 36.98
C PRO A 361 10.34 48.06 38.03
N ALA A 362 10.55 46.86 38.60
CA ALA A 362 10.05 46.51 39.92
C ALA A 362 11.11 45.72 40.72
N ASN A 363 11.07 45.96 42.02
CA ASN A 363 12.08 45.82 43.06
C ASN A 363 12.00 44.45 43.78
N MET A 364 12.95 44.20 44.70
CA MET A 364 13.08 43.09 45.66
C MET A 364 13.67 41.79 45.08
N GLY A 365 14.69 41.12 45.62
CA GLY A 365 15.38 41.20 46.91
C GLY A 365 15.90 39.78 47.25
N GLY A 366 17.06 39.67 47.93
CA GLY A 366 17.56 38.42 48.53
C GLY A 366 18.81 37.84 47.84
N ALA A 367 20.03 38.15 48.31
CA ALA A 367 20.75 37.43 49.38
C ALA A 367 21.25 36.06 48.88
N GLY A 368 22.52 35.93 48.50
CA GLY A 368 23.62 35.46 49.37
C GLY A 368 23.88 33.98 49.08
N GLY A 369 25.09 33.42 49.01
CA GLY A 369 26.47 33.83 49.19
C GLY A 369 27.36 32.60 48.87
N HIS A 370 28.67 32.83 48.79
CA HIS A 370 29.81 31.90 48.99
C HIS A 370 29.80 30.53 48.28
N GLY A 371 30.79 30.23 47.43
CA GLY A 371 32.12 29.75 47.84
C GLY A 371 32.07 28.22 47.88
N THR A 372 32.77 27.45 47.04
CA THR A 372 34.16 26.94 47.14
C THR A 372 34.27 26.00 45.92
N GLU A 373 35.18 26.17 44.97
CA GLU A 373 36.59 25.76 44.96
C GLU A 373 36.84 24.26 45.23
N ILE A 374 37.62 23.65 44.32
CA ILE A 374 38.60 22.55 44.47
C ILE A 374 38.33 21.20 43.74
N ALA A 375 39.35 20.88 42.92
CA ALA A 375 39.96 19.60 42.54
C ALA A 375 39.36 18.72 41.41
N SER A 376 40.03 18.82 40.27
CA SER A 376 40.96 17.80 39.75
C SER A 376 40.66 16.32 40.02
N LEU A 377 40.30 15.60 38.96
CA LEU A 377 41.06 14.49 38.37
C LEU A 377 40.64 14.30 36.91
#